data_AF-A0A1H8DK41-F1
#
_entry.id   AF-A0A1H8DK41-F1
#
_cell.length_a   1.000
_cell.length_b   1.000
_cell.length_c   1.000
_cell.angle_alpha   90.00
_cell.angle_beta   90.00
_cell.angle_gamma   90.00
#
_symmetry.space_group_name_H-M   'P 1'
#
loop_
_entity.id
_entity.type
_entity.pdbx_description
1 polymer ?
#
loop_
_entity_poly.entity_id
_entity_poly.type
_entity_poly.pdbx_seq_one_letter_code
_entity_poly.pdbx_strand_id
1 'polypeptide(L)'
;MKATLPLFTLALLLAGCGSPTPDAGNATNATTPAPATPAPPPAATPSVDLSRFENKYPSDKVDGVDFLHAPVVTAAIDGSGAPEDVRRFIRAGDGPQIPITRSGDTLTAHGCEAHNCDAHDWAVLIHQDGSGAEVCHHDQDAGGAPEWYAGGKRENKSEGCG
;
A
#
# COMPACT_ATOMS: atom_id res chain seq x y z
N MET A 1 -41.69 -2.28 -21.09
CA MET A 1 -41.72 -3.58 -21.79
C MET A 1 -41.06 -4.60 -20.86
N LYS A 2 -41.76 -5.68 -20.51
CA LYS A 2 -41.29 -6.77 -19.65
C LYS A 2 -40.71 -7.88 -20.54
N ALA A 3 -39.54 -8.40 -20.21
CA ALA A 3 -39.00 -9.66 -20.72
C ALA A 3 -38.16 -10.28 -19.58
N THR A 4 -38.71 -11.16 -18.74
CA THR A 4 -38.91 -12.62 -18.90
C THR A 4 -37.58 -13.39 -18.99
N LEU A 5 -37.23 -14.05 -17.88
CA LEU A 5 -36.18 -15.06 -17.68
C LEU A 5 -36.48 -16.37 -18.46
N PRO A 6 -35.45 -17.21 -18.72
CA PRO A 6 -35.34 -18.50 -18.01
C PRO A 6 -33.87 -18.90 -17.71
N LEU A 7 -33.50 -19.32 -16.50
CA LEU A 7 -33.51 -20.70 -15.94
C LEU A 7 -33.02 -21.81 -16.90
N PHE A 8 -31.77 -22.27 -16.78
CA PHE A 8 -31.31 -23.61 -17.19
C PHE A 8 -30.02 -23.97 -16.41
N THR A 9 -30.09 -24.78 -15.35
CA THR A 9 -29.95 -26.26 -15.27
C THR A 9 -28.55 -26.71 -14.86
N LEU A 10 -28.48 -27.21 -13.62
CA LEU A 10 -27.39 -27.93 -12.98
C LEU A 10 -27.19 -29.30 -13.65
N ALA A 11 -25.96 -29.66 -14.02
CA ALA A 11 -25.59 -31.02 -14.40
C ALA A 11 -24.37 -31.46 -13.58
N LEU A 12 -24.65 -32.32 -12.60
CA LEU A 12 -23.73 -33.07 -11.77
C LEU A 12 -23.21 -34.27 -12.59
N LEU A 13 -21.91 -34.43 -12.77
CA LEU A 13 -21.33 -35.64 -13.38
C LEU A 13 -20.42 -36.34 -12.37
N LEU A 14 -20.94 -37.46 -11.85
CA LEU A 14 -20.21 -38.51 -11.14
C LEU A 14 -19.49 -39.39 -12.17
N ALA A 15 -18.17 -39.51 -12.04
CA ALA A 15 -17.36 -40.59 -12.61
C ALA A 15 -16.12 -40.72 -11.71
N GLY A 16 -15.67 -41.86 -11.20
CA GLY A 16 -16.13 -43.25 -11.19
C GLY A 16 -15.10 -44.00 -10.32
N CYS A 17 -15.54 -44.87 -9.41
CA CYS A 17 -14.63 -45.70 -8.61
C CYS A 17 -14.13 -46.87 -9.46
N GLY A 18 -12.84 -46.88 -9.81
CA GLY A 18 -12.15 -48.08 -10.28
C GLY A 18 -11.31 -48.66 -9.15
N SER A 19 -11.55 -49.91 -8.76
CA SER A 19 -10.64 -50.67 -7.90
C SER A 19 -9.84 -51.66 -8.76
N PRO A 20 -8.50 -51.68 -8.67
CA PRO A 20 -7.70 -52.74 -9.27
C PRO A 20 -7.50 -53.93 -8.29
N THR A 21 -7.75 -55.14 -8.79
CA THR A 21 -7.37 -56.44 -8.21
C THR A 21 -5.87 -56.68 -8.42
N PRO A 22 -5.14 -57.38 -7.52
CA PRO A 22 -3.68 -57.47 -7.61
C PRO A 22 -3.26 -58.67 -8.47
N ASP A 23 -2.37 -58.42 -9.44
CA ASP A 23 -1.52 -59.47 -10.01
C ASP A 23 -0.05 -59.17 -9.68
N ALA A 24 0.58 -60.16 -9.06
CA ALA A 24 1.98 -60.15 -8.69
C ALA A 24 2.84 -60.40 -9.94
N GLY A 25 3.83 -59.52 -10.18
CA GLY A 25 4.83 -59.78 -11.21
C GLY A 25 5.76 -58.60 -11.50
N ASN A 26 6.99 -58.72 -11.01
CA ASN A 26 8.20 -57.99 -11.39
C ASN A 26 8.45 -56.61 -10.75
N ALA A 27 9.41 -56.61 -9.83
CA ALA A 27 9.97 -55.43 -9.19
C ALA A 27 10.87 -54.64 -10.16
N THR A 28 10.47 -53.41 -10.47
CA THR A 28 11.36 -52.34 -10.92
C THR A 28 11.16 -51.15 -9.99
N ASN A 29 12.24 -50.70 -9.35
CA ASN A 29 12.26 -49.61 -8.36
C ASN A 29 11.49 -48.38 -8.84
N ALA A 30 10.28 -48.19 -8.30
CA ALA A 30 9.56 -46.94 -8.38
C ALA A 30 10.00 -46.08 -7.19
N THR A 31 10.83 -45.07 -7.45
CA THR A 31 11.09 -44.00 -6.49
C THR A 31 9.80 -43.20 -6.30
N THR A 32 9.16 -43.36 -5.14
CA THR A 32 8.03 -42.53 -4.71
C THR A 32 8.44 -41.06 -4.68
N PRO A 33 7.70 -40.12 -5.32
CA PRO A 33 7.93 -38.70 -5.12
C PRO A 33 7.59 -38.35 -3.67
N ALA A 34 8.52 -37.72 -2.95
CA ALA A 34 8.25 -37.20 -1.62
C ALA A 34 7.11 -36.16 -1.68
N PRO A 35 6.21 -36.10 -0.68
CA PRO A 35 5.17 -35.09 -0.63
C PRO A 35 5.81 -33.69 -0.57
N ALA A 36 5.33 -32.78 -1.41
CA ALA A 36 5.77 -31.40 -1.41
C ALA A 36 5.36 -30.72 -0.08
N THR A 37 6.34 -30.19 0.64
CA THR A 37 6.09 -29.36 1.82
C THR A 37 5.32 -28.11 1.41
N PRO A 38 4.22 -27.73 2.09
CA PRO A 38 3.53 -26.48 1.83
C PRO A 38 4.48 -25.30 1.96
N ALA A 39 4.41 -24.35 1.02
CA ALA A 39 5.17 -23.12 1.12
C ALA A 39 4.78 -22.39 2.42
N PRO A 40 5.76 -21.86 3.18
CA PRO A 40 5.45 -21.09 4.37
C PRO A 40 4.61 -19.85 3.98
N PRO A 41 3.67 -19.43 4.84
CA PRO A 41 2.90 -18.22 4.61
C PRO A 41 3.84 -17.02 4.47
N PRO A 42 3.45 -15.98 3.71
CA PRO A 42 4.24 -14.77 3.59
C PRO A 42 4.54 -14.19 4.97
N ALA A 43 5.80 -13.80 5.18
CA ALA A 43 6.23 -13.19 6.43
C ALA A 43 5.38 -11.96 6.72
N ALA A 44 4.87 -11.85 7.95
CA ALA A 44 4.21 -10.64 8.40
C ALA A 44 5.20 -9.48 8.33
N THR A 45 4.83 -8.39 7.66
CA THR A 45 5.58 -7.15 7.72
C THR A 45 5.63 -6.73 9.19
N PRO A 46 6.81 -6.50 9.79
CA PRO A 46 6.86 -5.99 11.15
C PRO A 46 6.06 -4.69 11.20
N SER A 47 5.09 -4.60 12.11
CA SER A 47 4.41 -3.33 12.37
C SER A 47 5.46 -2.39 12.95
N VAL A 48 5.87 -1.42 12.15
CA VAL A 48 6.86 -0.44 12.56
C VAL A 48 6.12 0.68 13.25
N ASP A 49 6.40 0.90 14.54
CA ASP A 49 5.92 2.08 15.24
C ASP A 49 6.55 3.33 14.62
N LEU A 50 5.72 4.11 13.92
CA LEU A 50 6.15 5.35 13.29
C LEU A 50 6.32 6.51 14.28
N SER A 51 5.87 6.36 15.54
CA SER A 51 5.99 7.41 16.57
C SER A 51 7.44 7.83 16.84
N ARG A 52 8.42 6.99 16.49
CA ARG A 52 9.85 7.33 16.56
C ARG A 52 10.25 8.54 15.69
N PHE A 53 9.44 8.90 14.71
CA PHE A 53 9.64 10.06 13.86
C PHE A 53 8.94 11.33 14.38
N GLU A 54 8.16 11.25 15.46
CA GLU A 54 7.50 12.41 16.05
C GLU A 54 8.55 13.47 16.48
N ASN A 55 8.27 14.74 16.16
CA ASN A 55 9.16 15.88 16.37
C ASN A 55 10.50 15.81 15.61
N LYS A 56 10.61 14.94 14.61
CA LYS A 56 11.74 14.88 13.66
C LYS A 56 11.33 15.54 12.35
N TYR A 57 12.29 16.09 11.62
CA TYR A 57 12.05 16.47 10.24
C TYR A 57 11.89 15.21 9.37
N PRO A 58 11.08 15.24 8.30
CA PRO A 58 10.92 14.09 7.40
C PRO A 58 12.24 13.54 6.84
N SER A 59 13.26 14.40 6.70
CA SER A 59 14.63 14.07 6.27
C SER A 59 15.57 13.62 7.39
N ASP A 60 15.19 13.76 8.66
CA ASP A 60 15.99 13.28 9.78
C ASP A 60 16.03 11.74 9.77
N LYS A 61 17.23 11.19 9.90
CA LYS A 61 17.41 9.74 9.99
C LYS A 61 17.14 9.25 11.42
N VAL A 62 16.25 8.27 11.54
CA VAL A 62 16.01 7.48 12.76
C VAL A 62 16.36 6.03 12.43
N ASP A 63 17.36 5.48 13.13
CA ASP A 63 17.91 4.14 12.85
C ASP A 63 18.39 3.99 11.39
N GLY A 64 18.94 5.06 10.82
CA GLY A 64 19.53 5.08 9.48
C GLY A 64 18.56 5.32 8.32
N VAL A 65 17.24 5.31 8.59
CA VAL A 65 16.19 5.58 7.60
C VAL A 65 15.44 6.87 7.97
N ASP A 66 15.15 7.70 6.98
CA ASP A 66 14.29 8.87 7.16
C ASP A 66 12.82 8.49 6.98
N PHE A 67 11.91 9.41 7.32
CA PHE A 67 10.48 9.09 7.36
C PHE A 67 9.93 8.72 5.98
N LEU A 68 10.28 9.49 4.94
CA LEU A 68 9.74 9.33 3.59
C LEU A 68 10.25 8.07 2.87
N HIS A 69 11.39 7.52 3.32
CA HIS A 69 11.98 6.29 2.80
C HIS A 69 11.78 5.07 3.71
N ALA A 70 11.07 5.22 4.84
CA ALA A 70 10.69 4.06 5.66
C ALA A 70 9.77 3.15 4.83
N PRO A 71 10.04 1.83 4.72
CA PRO A 71 9.29 0.95 3.81
C PRO A 71 7.77 0.97 4.00
N VAL A 72 7.31 1.09 5.25
CA VAL A 72 5.88 1.17 5.56
C VAL A 72 5.26 2.50 5.11
N VAL A 73 6.01 3.61 5.19
CA VAL A 73 5.55 4.92 4.74
C VAL A 73 5.49 4.96 3.22
N THR A 74 6.53 4.45 2.54
CA THR A 74 6.53 4.31 1.07
C THR A 74 5.33 3.49 0.58
N ALA A 75 5.05 2.35 1.22
CA ALA A 75 3.93 1.51 0.87
C ALA A 75 2.58 2.21 1.09
N ALA A 76 2.43 2.98 2.18
CA ALA A 76 1.22 3.73 2.46
C ALA A 76 1.01 4.90 1.47
N ILE A 77 2.07 5.63 1.12
CA ILE A 77 2.05 6.67 0.07
C ILE A 77 1.66 6.05 -1.27
N ASP A 78 2.22 4.91 -1.64
CA ASP A 78 1.83 4.20 -2.87
C ASP A 78 0.36 3.74 -2.83
N GLY A 79 -0.11 3.26 -1.68
CA GLY A 79 -1.50 2.84 -1.45
C GLY A 79 -2.53 3.98 -1.41
N SER A 80 -2.09 5.23 -1.26
CA SER A 80 -2.98 6.41 -1.26
C SER A 80 -3.69 6.60 -2.61
N GLY A 81 -3.09 6.14 -3.72
CA GLY A 81 -3.56 6.42 -5.07
C GLY A 81 -3.06 7.75 -5.66
N ALA A 82 -2.13 8.43 -4.96
CA ALA A 82 -1.47 9.61 -5.51
C ALA A 82 -0.73 9.29 -6.84
N PRO A 83 -0.80 10.18 -7.85
CA PRO A 83 -0.06 10.07 -9.09
C PRO A 83 1.45 9.85 -8.87
N GLU A 84 2.13 9.22 -9.85
CA GLU A 84 3.55 8.87 -9.71
C GLU A 84 4.47 10.08 -9.51
N ASP A 85 4.20 11.16 -10.22
CA ASP A 85 4.89 12.44 -10.09
C ASP A 85 4.70 13.07 -8.71
N VAL A 86 3.48 13.07 -8.17
CA VAL A 86 3.21 13.50 -6.79
C VAL A 86 4.00 12.66 -5.78
N ARG A 87 3.95 11.33 -5.90
CA ARG A 87 4.68 10.43 -5.00
C ARG A 87 6.20 10.62 -5.11
N ARG A 88 6.72 10.92 -6.31
CA ARG A 88 8.13 11.21 -6.54
C ARG A 88 8.53 12.56 -5.94
N PHE A 89 7.70 13.59 -6.11
CA PHE A 89 7.93 14.91 -5.52
C PHE A 89 8.02 14.83 -4.00
N ILE A 90 7.07 14.15 -3.36
CA ILE A 90 7.09 13.91 -1.91
C ILE A 90 8.34 13.15 -1.48
N ARG A 91 8.68 12.04 -2.15
CA ARG A 91 9.85 11.22 -1.77
C ARG A 91 11.19 11.89 -2.03
N ALA A 92 11.28 12.78 -3.01
CA ALA A 92 12.46 13.60 -3.19
C ALA A 92 12.74 14.40 -1.91
N GLY A 93 11.67 14.89 -1.27
CA GLY A 93 11.77 15.61 0.00
C GLY A 93 12.63 16.86 -0.12
N ASP A 94 12.78 17.40 -1.33
CA ASP A 94 13.56 18.59 -1.57
C ASP A 94 12.85 19.81 -0.99
N GLY A 95 13.64 20.80 -0.56
CA GLY A 95 13.12 22.05 -0.02
C GLY A 95 12.78 22.03 1.48
N PRO A 96 12.17 23.12 1.96
CA PRO A 96 11.80 23.27 3.37
C PRO A 96 10.81 22.18 3.82
N GLN A 97 11.09 21.63 5.00
CA GLN A 97 10.21 20.71 5.70
C GLN A 97 9.98 21.23 7.12
N ILE A 98 8.90 20.82 7.75
CA ILE A 98 8.63 21.11 9.17
C ILE A 98 8.65 19.82 10.01
N PRO A 99 8.85 19.90 11.33
CA PRO A 99 8.82 18.72 12.19
C PRO A 99 7.50 17.96 12.08
N ILE A 100 7.59 16.64 12.05
CA ILE A 100 6.45 15.73 12.03
C ILE A 100 5.65 15.91 13.31
N THR A 101 4.36 16.19 13.16
CA THR A 101 3.43 16.36 14.29
C THR A 101 2.58 15.12 14.46
N ARG A 102 2.08 14.91 15.68
CA ARG A 102 1.13 13.86 16.01
C ARG A 102 -0.21 14.45 16.40
N SER A 103 -1.29 13.89 15.86
CA SER A 103 -2.65 14.14 16.31
C SER A 103 -3.38 12.80 16.45
N GLY A 104 -3.66 12.39 17.69
CA GLY A 104 -4.21 11.06 17.97
C GLY A 104 -3.28 9.94 17.49
N ASP A 105 -3.79 9.11 16.58
CA ASP A 105 -3.06 7.99 15.95
C ASP A 105 -2.54 8.32 14.55
N THR A 106 -2.49 9.60 14.19
CA THR A 106 -1.99 10.07 12.90
C THR A 106 -0.72 10.90 13.09
N LEU A 107 0.27 10.65 12.25
CA LEU A 107 1.42 11.51 12.07
C LEU A 107 1.24 12.34 10.79
N THR A 108 1.63 13.61 10.86
CA THR A 108 1.62 14.52 9.72
C THR A 108 3.03 14.95 9.40
N ALA A 109 3.50 14.61 8.20
CA ALA A 109 4.70 15.15 7.59
C ALA A 109 4.30 16.19 6.54
N HIS A 110 5.05 17.29 6.47
CA HIS A 110 4.79 18.37 5.51
C HIS A 110 6.11 18.94 4.98
N GLY A 111 6.09 19.31 3.70
CA GLY A 111 7.20 20.00 3.04
C GLY A 111 6.72 20.78 1.84
N CYS A 112 7.64 21.51 1.21
CA CYS A 112 7.34 22.40 0.11
C CYS A 112 8.50 22.48 -0.89
N GLU A 113 8.25 22.95 -2.10
CA GLU A 113 9.32 23.27 -3.04
C GLU A 113 10.18 24.44 -2.53
N ALA A 114 11.50 24.32 -2.68
CA ALA A 114 12.44 25.37 -2.30
C ALA A 114 12.09 26.73 -2.93
N HIS A 115 11.94 27.75 -2.07
CA HIS A 115 11.58 29.12 -2.45
C HIS A 115 10.17 29.30 -3.04
N ASN A 116 9.32 28.26 -2.99
CA ASN A 116 8.00 28.28 -3.63
C ASN A 116 6.90 27.65 -2.74
N CYS A 117 7.04 27.75 -1.41
CA CYS A 117 6.15 27.04 -0.49
C CYS A 117 4.66 27.40 -0.63
N ASP A 118 4.34 28.65 -0.98
CA ASP A 118 2.95 29.08 -1.10
C ASP A 118 2.27 28.52 -2.35
N ALA A 119 3.05 28.11 -3.35
CA ALA A 119 2.54 27.58 -4.60
C ALA A 119 2.57 26.05 -4.63
N HIS A 120 3.69 25.46 -4.17
CA HIS A 120 3.97 24.04 -4.32
C HIS A 120 4.32 23.41 -2.96
N ASP A 121 3.36 22.70 -2.37
CA ASP A 121 3.49 22.04 -1.06
C ASP A 121 2.79 20.68 -1.01
N TRP A 122 3.15 19.91 0.01
CA TRP A 122 2.66 18.56 0.20
C TRP A 122 2.52 18.20 1.67
N ALA A 123 1.62 17.26 1.94
CA ALA A 123 1.54 16.61 3.23
C ALA A 123 1.25 15.11 3.10
N VAL A 124 1.75 14.37 4.09
CA VAL A 124 1.46 12.94 4.28
C VAL A 124 0.89 12.78 5.69
N LEU A 125 -0.38 12.38 5.77
CA LEU A 125 -1.05 12.00 7.00
C LEU A 125 -1.09 10.48 7.06
N ILE A 126 -0.41 9.86 8.02
CA ILE A 126 -0.29 8.41 8.10
C ILE A 126 -0.67 7.88 9.48
N HIS A 127 -1.37 6.76 9.52
CA HIS A 127 -1.60 6.04 10.78
C HIS A 127 -0.27 5.58 11.38
N GLN A 128 -0.13 5.61 12.70
CA GLN A 128 1.14 5.25 13.36
C GLN A 128 1.61 3.81 13.11
N ASP A 129 0.68 2.91 12.83
CA ASP A 129 0.96 1.53 12.44
C ASP A 129 1.28 1.36 10.95
N GLY A 130 1.17 2.45 10.16
CA GLY A 130 1.38 2.49 8.73
C GLY A 130 0.28 1.83 7.90
N SER A 131 -0.89 1.55 8.48
CA SER A 131 -2.01 0.88 7.82
C SER A 131 -2.62 1.64 6.64
N GLY A 132 -2.39 2.95 6.57
CA GLY A 132 -2.85 3.80 5.47
C GLY A 132 -2.36 5.23 5.61
N ALA A 133 -2.31 5.92 4.47
CA ALA A 133 -1.99 7.33 4.39
C ALA A 133 -2.98 8.10 3.52
N GLU A 134 -3.19 9.36 3.88
CA GLU A 134 -3.70 10.40 3.00
C GLU A 134 -2.53 11.26 2.53
N VAL A 135 -2.54 11.60 1.24
CA VAL A 135 -1.52 12.44 0.60
C VAL A 135 -2.20 13.69 0.07
N CYS A 136 -1.68 14.87 0.45
CA CYS A 136 -2.04 16.14 -0.14
C CYS A 136 -0.91 16.64 -1.03
N HIS A 137 -1.28 17.16 -2.19
CA HIS A 137 -0.38 17.89 -3.08
C HIS A 137 -1.08 19.14 -3.56
N HIS A 138 -0.43 20.28 -3.44
CA HIS A 138 -0.88 21.53 -4.02
C HIS A 138 0.18 22.02 -4.98
N ASP A 139 -0.28 22.33 -6.19
CA ASP A 139 0.51 22.80 -7.31
C ASP A 139 -0.28 23.91 -8.01
N GLN A 140 0.20 25.13 -7.85
CA GLN A 140 -0.40 26.32 -8.42
C GLN A 140 -0.45 26.30 -9.95
N ASP A 141 0.52 25.66 -10.60
CA ASP A 141 0.62 25.56 -12.05
C ASP A 141 -0.32 24.50 -12.64
N ALA A 142 -0.68 23.47 -11.85
CA ALA A 142 -1.57 22.39 -12.24
C ALA A 142 -3.07 22.63 -11.95
N GLY A 143 -3.44 23.82 -11.48
CA GLY A 143 -4.83 24.20 -11.20
C GLY A 143 -5.06 24.82 -9.82
N GLY A 144 -4.03 24.87 -8.96
CA GLY A 144 -3.95 25.67 -7.74
C GLY A 144 -4.92 25.32 -6.62
N ALA A 145 -5.76 24.29 -6.79
CA ALA A 145 -6.50 23.70 -5.69
C ALA A 145 -5.68 22.53 -5.12
N PRO A 146 -5.56 22.40 -3.78
CA PRO A 146 -5.00 21.21 -3.17
C PRO A 146 -5.74 19.94 -3.60
N GLU A 147 -5.00 18.89 -3.86
CA GLU A 147 -5.50 17.58 -4.25
C GLU A 147 -5.17 16.55 -3.18
N TRP A 148 -6.21 15.87 -2.70
CA TRP A 148 -6.09 14.82 -1.69
C TRP A 148 -6.26 13.45 -2.31
N TYR A 149 -5.46 12.50 -1.82
CA TYR A 149 -5.44 11.11 -2.27
C TYR A 149 -5.46 10.18 -1.07
N ALA A 150 -6.38 9.22 -1.06
CA ALA A 150 -6.48 8.21 -0.01
C ALA A 150 -7.16 6.94 -0.54
N GLY A 151 -6.80 5.78 0.03
CA GLY A 151 -7.45 4.51 -0.28
C GLY A 151 -7.50 4.18 -1.78
N GLY A 152 -6.43 4.53 -2.51
CA GLY A 152 -6.26 4.23 -3.93
C GLY A 152 -6.95 5.20 -4.90
N LYS A 153 -7.43 6.36 -4.45
CA LYS A 153 -8.15 7.33 -5.31
C LYS A 153 -7.95 8.77 -4.85
N ARG A 154 -8.33 9.72 -5.72
CA ARG A 154 -8.50 11.13 -5.37
C ARG A 154 -9.75 11.33 -4.51
N GLU A 155 -9.64 12.13 -3.48
CA GLU A 155 -10.71 12.48 -2.55
C GLU A 155 -11.39 13.81 -2.90
N ASN A 156 -12.61 14.00 -2.39
CA ASN A 156 -13.32 15.28 -2.51
C ASN A 156 -13.09 16.12 -1.25
N LYS A 157 -11.87 16.65 -1.12
CA LYS A 157 -11.37 17.50 -0.04
C LYS A 157 -10.78 18.77 -0.63
N SER A 158 -10.87 19.87 0.10
CA SER A 158 -10.45 21.20 -0.39
C SER A 158 -9.60 21.98 0.61
N GLU A 159 -9.33 21.40 1.78
CA GLU A 159 -8.39 21.93 2.75
C GLU A 159 -6.97 21.97 2.16
N GLY A 160 -6.17 22.95 2.59
CA GLY A 160 -4.74 23.04 2.26
C GLY A 160 -3.96 21.86 2.84
N CYS A 161 -2.71 21.69 2.38
CA CYS A 161 -1.86 20.59 2.85
C CYS A 161 -1.36 20.79 4.31
N GLY A 162 -1.53 21.98 4.92
CA GLY A 162 -1.10 22.30 6.28
C GLY A 162 -2.06 23.19 7.05
#